data_AF-A0A974BJG7-F1
#
_entry.id   AF-A0A974BJG7-F1
#
_cell.length_a   1.000
_cell.length_b   1.000
_cell.length_c   1.000
_cell.angle_alpha   90.00
_cell.angle_beta   90.00
_cell.angle_gamma   90.00
#
_symmetry.space_group_name_H-M   'P 1'
#
loop_
_entity.id
_entity.type
_entity.pdbx_description
1 polymer ?
#
loop_
_entity_poly.entity_id
_entity_poly.type
_entity_poly.pdbx_seq_one_letter_code
_entity_poly.pdbx_strand_id
1 'polypeptide(L)'
;MAQLLTRKDLAERWQVNEATIDNWRKEGILTPCKGIPAPRFSEQHIAELEGIKLERFSPLERRRLERELEELQAENTKLKGIISQILAASSQIISVKEGVKN
;
A
#
# COMPACT_ATOMS: atom_id res chain seq x y z
N MET A 1 -2.51 0.99 19.22
CA MET A 1 -3.31 -0.16 18.77
C MET A 1 -4.52 0.40 18.05
N ALA A 2 -4.86 -0.08 16.85
CA ALA A 2 -5.99 0.45 16.09
C ALA A 2 -7.29 0.14 16.84
N GLN A 3 -7.98 1.17 17.32
CA GLN A 3 -9.23 1.02 18.04
C GLN A 3 -10.34 0.69 17.05
N LEU A 4 -11.12 -0.35 17.33
CA LEU A 4 -12.24 -0.76 16.50
C LEU A 4 -13.53 -0.14 17.02
N LEU A 5 -14.20 0.63 16.17
CA LEU A 5 -15.45 1.29 16.50
C LEU A 5 -16.60 0.28 16.55
N THR A 6 -17.49 0.48 17.51
CA THR A 6 -18.75 -0.25 17.63
C THR A 6 -19.87 0.44 16.86
N ARG A 7 -21.01 -0.26 16.72
CA ARG A 7 -22.25 0.32 16.22
C ARG A 7 -22.67 1.57 17.01
N LYS A 8 -22.49 1.55 18.33
CA LYS A 8 -22.86 2.66 19.22
C LYS A 8 -21.97 3.88 18.98
N ASP A 9 -20.67 3.67 18.83
CA ASP A 9 -19.71 4.76 18.56
C ASP A 9 -20.02 5.45 17.23
N LEU A 10 -20.43 4.69 16.20
CA LEU A 10 -20.85 5.25 14.91
C LEU A 10 -22.18 5.99 14.98
N ALA A 11 -23.15 5.43 15.72
CA ALA A 11 -24.44 6.06 15.94
C ALA A 11 -24.30 7.42 16.62
N GLU A 12 -23.44 7.50 17.65
CA GLU A 12 -23.14 8.75 18.37
C GLU A 12 -22.41 9.76 17.47
N ARG A 13 -21.40 9.31 16.72
CA ARG A 13 -20.59 10.16 15.81
C ARG A 13 -21.42 10.83 14.71
N TRP A 14 -22.36 10.10 14.13
CA TRP A 14 -23.22 10.61 13.05
C TRP A 14 -24.57 11.11 13.52
N GLN A 15 -24.84 11.10 14.82
CA GLN A 15 -26.12 11.47 15.42
C GLN A 15 -27.31 10.71 14.79
N VAL A 16 -27.11 9.43 14.48
CA VAL A 16 -28.14 8.54 13.93
C VAL A 16 -28.49 7.44 14.92
N ASN A 17 -29.62 6.77 14.68
CA ASN A 17 -30.00 5.62 15.49
C ASN A 17 -29.12 4.40 15.15
N GLU A 18 -28.87 3.55 16.14
CA GLU A 18 -28.16 2.28 15.98
C GLU A 18 -28.81 1.37 14.94
N ALA A 19 -30.14 1.43 14.79
CA ALA A 19 -30.88 0.72 13.75
C ALA A 19 -30.50 1.17 12.33
N THR A 20 -30.19 2.45 12.15
CA THR A 20 -29.74 3.02 10.86
C THR A 20 -28.37 2.44 10.47
N ILE A 21 -27.46 2.33 11.43
CA ILE A 21 -26.13 1.71 11.22
C ILE A 21 -26.28 0.23 10.82
N ASP A 22 -27.21 -0.50 11.45
CA ASP A 22 -27.48 -1.89 11.08
C ASP A 22 -28.09 -2.03 9.67
N ASN A 23 -28.92 -1.08 9.26
CA ASN A 23 -29.48 -1.06 7.90
C ASN A 23 -28.39 -0.80 6.86
N TRP A 24 -27.51 0.18 7.07
CA TRP A 24 -26.37 0.43 6.20
C TRP A 24 -25.40 -0.74 6.12
N ARG A 25 -25.26 -1.52 7.19
CA ARG A 25 -24.53 -2.79 7.17
C ARG A 25 -25.22 -3.83 6.27
N LYS A 26 -26.56 -3.97 6.37
CA LYS A 26 -27.35 -4.90 5.54
C LYS A 26 -27.36 -4.51 4.06
N GLU A 27 -27.35 -3.21 3.79
CA GLU A 27 -27.27 -2.62 2.44
C GLU A 27 -25.85 -2.67 1.85
N GLY A 28 -24.85 -3.05 2.65
CA GLY A 28 -23.45 -3.17 2.21
C GLY A 28 -22.68 -1.85 2.17
N ILE A 29 -23.25 -0.77 2.68
CA ILE A 29 -22.61 0.55 2.79
C ILE A 29 -21.51 0.52 3.86
N LEU A 30 -21.78 -0.13 5.00
CA LEU A 30 -20.81 -0.32 6.07
C LEU A 30 -20.26 -1.75 6.09
N THR A 31 -18.95 -1.89 5.94
CA THR A 31 -18.29 -3.20 5.97
C THR A 31 -17.67 -3.47 7.34
N PRO A 32 -18.16 -4.48 8.10
CA PRO A 32 -17.54 -4.87 9.35
C PRO A 32 -16.23 -5.63 9.13
N CYS A 33 -15.32 -5.55 10.09
CA CYS A 33 -14.07 -6.30 10.11
C CYS A 33 -14.35 -7.81 10.17
N LYS A 34 -13.66 -8.59 9.33
CA LYS A 34 -13.78 -10.05 9.27
C LYS A 34 -13.08 -10.70 10.47
N GLY A 35 -13.67 -11.75 11.02
CA GLY A 35 -13.07 -12.55 12.11
C GLY A 35 -13.45 -12.12 13.53
N ILE A 36 -14.37 -11.16 13.69
CA ILE A 36 -14.87 -10.71 15.00
C ILE A 36 -16.34 -11.11 15.15
N PRO A 37 -16.75 -11.76 16.27
CA PRO A 37 -18.13 -12.19 16.47
C PRO A 37 -19.16 -11.05 16.48
N ALA A 38 -18.74 -9.86 16.93
CA ALA A 38 -19.56 -8.65 16.93
C ALA A 38 -19.16 -7.73 15.76
N PRO A 39 -20.12 -7.03 15.11
CA PRO A 39 -19.82 -6.04 14.09
C PRO A 39 -18.92 -4.94 14.65
N ARG A 40 -17.69 -4.88 14.13
CA ARG A 40 -16.68 -3.88 14.46
C ARG A 40 -16.23 -3.19 13.19
N PHE A 41 -15.97 -1.90 13.26
CA PHE A 41 -15.61 -1.08 12.11
C PHE A 41 -14.22 -0.48 12.34
N SER A 42 -13.39 -0.51 11.30
CA SER A 42 -12.09 0.17 11.33
C SER A 42 -12.30 1.67 11.20
N GLU A 43 -11.65 2.47 12.03
CA GLU A 43 -11.65 3.94 11.91
C GLU A 43 -11.25 4.41 10.50
N GLN A 44 -10.33 3.69 9.84
CA GLN A 44 -9.89 3.99 8.49
C GLN A 44 -11.04 3.90 7.48
N HIS A 45 -11.82 2.82 7.55
CA HIS A 45 -12.96 2.60 6.65
C HIS A 45 -14.06 3.64 6.86
N ILE A 46 -14.27 4.05 8.11
CA ILE A 46 -15.29 5.05 8.47
C ILE A 46 -14.89 6.44 7.99
N ALA A 47 -13.62 6.83 8.16
CA ALA A 47 -13.13 8.10 7.66
C ALA A 47 -13.13 8.20 6.12
N GLU A 48 -12.88 7.10 5.41
CA GLU A 48 -13.07 7.02 3.95
C GLU A 48 -14.53 7.30 3.54
N LEU A 49 -15.51 6.72 4.27
CA LEU A 49 -16.94 6.93 4.03
C LEU A 49 -17.41 8.35 4.36
N GLU A 50 -16.80 9.01 5.33
CA GLU A 50 -17.06 10.41 5.68
C GLU A 50 -16.49 11.41 4.66
N GLY A 51 -15.79 10.94 3.62
CA GLY A 51 -15.15 11.80 2.63
C GLY A 51 -13.94 12.56 3.17
N ILE A 52 -13.46 12.21 4.37
CA ILE A 52 -12.19 12.70 4.89
C ILE A 52 -11.12 11.91 4.15
N LYS A 53 -10.38 12.58 3.25
CA LYS A 53 -9.16 12.03 2.68
C LYS A 53 -8.17 11.82 3.83
N LEU A 54 -8.20 10.65 4.46
CA LEU A 54 -7.10 10.15 5.26
C LEU A 54 -5.93 9.98 4.29
N GLU A 55 -5.09 11.01 4.21
CA GLU A 55 -3.79 10.86 3.60
C GLU A 55 -3.08 9.75 4.37
N ARG A 56 -3.00 8.56 3.75
CA ARG A 56 -2.46 7.32 4.33
C ARG A 56 -1.03 7.46 4.89
N PHE A 57 -0.38 8.57 4.56
CA PHE A 57 0.93 8.98 4.99
C PHE A 57 0.86 10.47 5.34
N SER A 58 1.41 10.84 6.50
CA SER A 58 1.72 12.23 6.82
C SER A 58 2.57 12.86 5.70
N PRO A 59 2.48 14.18 5.42
CA PRO A 59 3.33 14.84 4.43
C PRO A 59 4.83 14.55 4.59
N LEU A 60 5.28 14.32 5.83
CA LEU A 60 6.66 13.92 6.15
C LEU A 60 6.96 12.47 5.75
N GLU A 61 6.01 11.55 6.01
CA GLU A 61 6.13 10.14 5.62
C GLU A 61 6.11 9.99 4.11
N ARG A 62 5.30 10.78 3.39
CA ARG A 62 5.32 10.83 1.92
C ARG A 62 6.69 11.24 1.39
N ARG A 63 7.25 12.35 1.88
CA ARG A 63 8.59 12.81 1.47
C ARG A 63 9.67 11.78 1.77
N ARG A 64 9.57 11.07 2.89
CA ARG A 64 10.50 9.98 3.23
C ARG A 64 10.38 8.82 2.26
N LEU A 65 9.16 8.39 1.96
CA LEU A 65 8.91 7.28 1.04
C LEU A 65 9.30 7.62 -0.40
N GLU A 66 9.03 8.85 -0.87
CA GLU A 66 9.46 9.34 -2.18
C GLU A 66 10.99 9.29 -2.31
N ARG A 67 11.71 9.74 -1.28
CA ARG A 67 13.17 9.70 -1.25
C ARG A 67 13.72 8.26 -1.25
N GLU A 68 13.12 7.38 -0.47
CA GLU A 68 13.50 5.96 -0.43
C GLU A 68 13.25 5.28 -1.79
N LEU A 69 12.16 5.65 -2.47
CA LEU A 69 11.83 5.16 -3.81
C LEU A 69 12.84 5.64 -4.86
N GLU A 70 13.24 6.92 -4.80
CA GLU A 70 14.26 7.50 -5.67
C GLU A 70 15.64 6.84 -5.46
N GLU A 71 16.04 6.63 -4.21
CA GLU A 71 17.29 5.94 -3.86
C GLU A 71 17.29 4.50 -4.40
N LEU A 72 16.19 3.75 -4.21
CA LEU A 72 16.04 2.40 -4.73
C LEU A 72 16.05 2.34 -6.27
N GLN A 73 15.44 3.31 -6.95
CA GLN A 73 15.46 3.39 -8.41
C GLN A 73 16.87 3.69 -8.94
N ALA A 74 17.59 4.60 -8.30
CA ALA A 74 18.98 4.91 -8.64
C ALA A 74 19.90 3.68 -8.46
N GLU A 75 19.73 2.92 -7.37
CA GLU A 75 20.49 1.70 -7.15
C GLU A 75 20.14 0.63 -8.19
N ASN A 76 18.86 0.44 -8.50
CA ASN A 76 18.41 -0.54 -9.49
C ASN A 76 18.97 -0.26 -10.89
N THR A 77 18.96 1.01 -11.32
CA THR A 77 19.51 1.43 -12.61
C THR A 77 21.03 1.23 -12.66
N LYS A 78 21.75 1.55 -11.59
CA LYS A 78 23.19 1.30 -11.47
C LYS A 78 23.53 -0.18 -11.57
N LEU A 79 22.82 -1.03 -10.80
CA LEU A 79 23.03 -2.48 -10.81
C LEU A 79 22.75 -3.08 -12.20
N LYS A 80 21.65 -2.67 -12.84
CA LYS A 80 21.34 -3.08 -14.23
C LYS A 80 22.45 -2.67 -15.19
N GLY A 81 22.98 -1.45 -15.08
CA GLY A 81 24.09 -0.98 -15.90
C GLY A 81 25.36 -1.81 -15.73
N ILE A 82 25.71 -2.16 -14.49
CA ILE A 82 26.86 -3.04 -14.20
C ILE A 82 26.64 -4.43 -14.82
N ILE A 83 25.44 -5.00 -14.69
CA ILE A 83 25.10 -6.30 -15.29
C ILE A 83 25.24 -6.22 -16.82
N SER A 84 24.75 -5.16 -17.46
CA SER A 84 24.90 -4.97 -18.91
C SER A 84 26.38 -4.89 -19.33
N GLN A 85 27.22 -4.21 -18.56
CA GLN A 85 28.66 -4.14 -18.83
C GLN A 85 29.34 -5.51 -18.70
N ILE A 86 29.01 -6.27 -17.66
CA ILE A 86 29.54 -7.63 -17.46
C ILE A 86 29.11 -8.55 -18.59
N LEU A 87 27.84 -8.48 -19.01
CA LEU A 87 27.33 -9.26 -20.15
C LEU A 87 28.05 -8.89 -21.45
N ALA A 88 28.25 -7.59 -21.71
CA ALA A 88 28.98 -7.13 -22.89
C ALA A 88 30.44 -7.63 -22.90
N ALA A 89 31.14 -7.52 -21.77
CA ALA A 89 32.51 -8.03 -21.63
C ALA A 89 32.57 -9.56 -21.82
N SER A 90 31.61 -10.29 -21.23
CA SER A 90 31.53 -11.75 -21.35
C SER A 90 31.28 -12.17 -22.80
N SER A 91 30.39 -11.47 -23.52
CA SER A 91 30.12 -11.70 -24.94
C SER A 91 31.35 -11.46 -25.82
N GLN A 92 32.12 -10.41 -25.56
CA GLN A 92 33.37 -10.15 -26.27
C GLN A 92 34.41 -11.26 -26.03
N ILE A 93 34.55 -11.74 -24.79
CA ILE A 93 35.47 -12.83 -24.45
C ILE A 93 35.08 -14.13 -25.18
N ILE A 94 33.79 -14.45 -25.26
CA ILE A 94 33.29 -15.62 -25.99
C ILE A 94 33.60 -15.50 -27.48
N SER A 95 33.32 -14.34 -28.08
CA SER A 95 33.61 -14.08 -29.50
C SER A 95 35.10 -14.17 -29.85
N VAL A 96 35.97 -13.62 -29.00
CA VAL A 96 37.44 -13.73 -29.18
C VAL A 96 37.90 -15.18 -29.08
N LYS A 97 37.33 -15.98 -28.17
CA LYS A 97 37.70 -17.40 -28.00
C LYS A 97 37.25 -18.28 -29.17
N GLU A 98 36.17 -17.92 -29.86
CA GLU A 98 35.69 -18.60 -31.07
C GLU A 98 36.53 -18.24 -32.31
N GLY A 99 37.01 -17.00 -32.41
CA GLY A 99 37.89 -16.56 -33.51
C GLY A 99 39.32 -17.11 -33.49
N VAL A 100 39.80 -17.60 -32.34
CA VAL A 100 41.17 -18.16 -32.18
C VAL A 100 41.24 -19.65 -32.56
N LYS A 101 40.10 -20.29 -32.88
CA LYS A 101 40.05 -21.72 -33.25
C LYS A 101 40.13 -22.02 -34.76
N ASN A 102 40.32 -21.01 -35.61
CA ASN A 102 40.53 -21.17 -37.06
C ASN A 102 41.98 -20.87 -37.44
#